data_AF-A0A525NV79-F1
#
_entry.id   AF-A0A525NV79-F1
#
_cell.length_a   1.000
_cell.length_b   1.000
_cell.length_c   1.000
_cell.angle_alpha   90.00
_cell.angle_beta   90.00
_cell.angle_gamma   90.00
#
_symmetry.space_group_name_H-M   'P 1'
#
loop_
_entity.id
_entity.type
_entity.pdbx_description
1 polymer ?
#
loop_
_entity_poly.entity_id
_entity_poly.type
_entity_poly.pdbx_seq_one_letter_code
_entity_poly.pdbx_strand_id
1 'polypeptide(L)' 'MEGFTIIDGVVALVIILSALLAYGRGLVREFMAIVGWIAAAILAFLFAPQVEPLVSELPVVGKFLADSCELSIIG' A
#
# COMPACT_ATOMS: atom_id res chain seq x y z
N MET A 1 -32.05 11.30 -40.82
CA MET A 1 -31.32 10.79 -39.65
C MET A 1 -30.03 10.14 -40.14
N GLU A 2 -29.13 10.93 -40.74
CA GLU A 2 -27.82 10.49 -41.28
C GLU A 2 -26.66 11.08 -40.44
N GLY A 3 -26.91 11.34 -39.16
CA GLY A 3 -26.04 12.20 -38.33
C GLY A 3 -25.38 11.50 -37.15
N PHE A 4 -25.55 10.18 -36.99
CA PHE A 4 -24.87 9.43 -35.93
C PHE A 4 -23.78 8.57 -36.56
N THR A 5 -22.55 9.04 -36.47
CA THR A 5 -21.39 8.35 -37.02
C THR A 5 -20.84 7.35 -36.00
N ILE A 6 -20.09 6.36 -36.47
CA ILE A 6 -19.32 5.47 -35.58
C ILE A 6 -18.41 6.27 -34.64
N ILE A 7 -17.91 7.42 -35.13
CA ILE A 7 -17.04 8.31 -34.37
C ILE A 7 -17.79 8.88 -33.15
N ASP A 8 -19.07 9.26 -33.30
CA ASP A 8 -19.88 9.76 -32.19
C ASP A 8 -20.09 8.68 -31.11
N GLY A 9 -20.26 7.42 -31.52
CA GLY A 9 -20.33 6.28 -30.60
C GLY A 9 -19.03 6.07 -29.82
N VAL A 10 -17.88 6.17 -30.49
CA VAL A 10 -16.56 6.05 -29.85
C VAL A 10 -16.32 7.20 -28.88
N VAL A 11 -16.67 8.43 -29.27
CA VAL A 11 -16.55 9.61 -28.40
C VAL A 11 -17.41 9.45 -27.15
N ALA A 12 -18.66 9.00 -27.31
CA ALA A 12 -19.55 8.74 -26.18
C ALA A 12 -18.97 7.68 -25.22
N LEU A 13 -18.39 6.61 -25.75
CA LEU A 13 -17.74 5.58 -24.95
C LEU A 13 -16.55 6.13 -24.15
N VAL A 14 -15.67 6.91 -24.80
CA VAL A 14 -14.52 7.54 -24.12
C VAL A 14 -14.97 8.50 -23.02
N ILE A 15 -16.04 9.27 -23.26
CA ILE A 15 -16.59 10.19 -22.25
C ILE A 15 -17.12 9.41 -21.05
N ILE A 16 -17.90 8.35 -21.26
CA ILE A 16 -18.46 7.53 -20.17
C ILE A 16 -17.35 6.88 -19.35
N LEU A 17 -16.35 6.28 -20.01
CA LEU A 17 -15.21 5.68 -19.33
C LEU A 17 -14.42 6.72 -18.54
N SER A 18 -14.17 7.88 -19.13
CA SER A 18 -13.46 8.98 -18.47
C SER A 18 -14.22 9.49 -17.24
N ALA A 19 -15.54 9.62 -17.33
CA ALA A 19 -16.39 10.02 -16.21
C ALA A 19 -16.36 8.98 -15.07
N LEU A 20 -16.41 7.69 -15.40
CA LEU A 20 -16.34 6.61 -14.42
C LEU A 20 -14.98 6.57 -13.72
N LEU A 21 -13.89 6.69 -14.48
CA LEU A 21 -12.53 6.77 -13.93
C LEU A 21 -12.32 8.03 -13.09
N ALA A 22 -12.89 9.17 -13.52
CA ALA A 22 -12.86 10.42 -12.76
C ALA A 22 -13.61 10.31 -11.43
N TYR A 23 -14.72 9.57 -11.39
CA TYR A 23 -15.46 9.26 -10.17
C TYR A 23 -14.62 8.34 -9.24
N GLY A 24 -13.88 7.40 -9.80
CA GLY A 24 -13.03 6.46 -9.06
C GLY A 24 -11.77 7.02 -8.41
N ARG A 25 -11.42 8.32 -8.58
CA ARG A 25 -10.16 8.90 -8.05
C ARG A 25 -10.00 8.77 -6.54
N GLY A 26 -11.10 8.86 -5.79
CA GLY A 26 -11.10 8.63 -4.34
C GLY A 26 -10.77 7.18 -3.98
N LEU A 27 -11.38 6.23 -4.71
CA LEU A 27 -11.21 4.79 -4.53
C LEU A 27 -9.79 4.34 -4.85
N VAL A 28 -9.17 4.86 -5.92
CA VAL A 28 -7.78 4.52 -6.28
C VAL A 28 -6.82 4.93 -5.17
N ARG A 29 -7.01 6.11 -4.55
CA ARG A 29 -6.18 6.58 -3.44
C ARG A 29 -6.30 5.68 -2.22
N GLU A 30 -7.52 5.32 -1.84
CA GLU A 30 -7.76 4.45 -0.68
C GLU A 30 -7.27 3.03 -0.92
N PHE A 31 -7.52 2.48 -2.10
CA PHE A 31 -7.06 1.14 -2.47
C PHE A 31 -5.53 1.07 -2.47
N MET A 32 -4.85 2.05 -3.08
CA MET A 32 -3.38 2.08 -3.11
C MET A 32 -2.79 2.24 -1.70
N ALA A 33 -3.45 2.99 -0.81
CA ALA A 33 -3.04 3.09 0.59
C ALA A 33 -3.17 1.73 1.31
N ILE A 34 -4.30 1.05 1.18
CA ILE A 34 -4.52 -0.28 1.80
C ILE A 34 -3.50 -1.29 1.30
N VAL A 35 -3.32 -1.38 -0.02
CA VAL A 35 -2.33 -2.28 -0.64
C VAL A 35 -0.92 -1.94 -0.17
N GLY A 36 -0.58 -0.65 -0.08
CA GLY A 36 0.72 -0.19 0.43
C GLY A 36 0.99 -0.65 1.86
N TRP A 37 0.02 -0.53 2.76
CA TRP A 37 0.15 -1.00 4.14
C TRP A 37 0.29 -2.52 4.24
N ILE A 38 -0.47 -3.27 3.43
CA ILE A 38 -0.36 -4.74 3.37
C ILE A 38 1.04 -5.14 2.88
N ALA A 39 1.51 -4.53 1.79
CA ALA A 39 2.84 -4.80 1.24
C ALA A 39 3.94 -4.46 2.26
N ALA A 40 3.82 -3.34 2.98
CA ALA A 40 4.74 -2.96 4.04
C ALA A 40 4.79 -3.99 5.18
N ALA A 41 3.62 -4.50 5.61
CA ALA A 41 3.55 -5.54 6.64
C ALA A 41 4.26 -6.83 6.17
N ILE A 42 4.01 -7.27 4.94
CA ILE A 42 4.66 -8.46 4.37
C ILE A 42 6.18 -8.26 4.34
N LEU A 43 6.66 -7.12 3.85
CA LEU A 43 8.08 -6.80 3.83
C LEU A 43 8.67 -6.78 5.24
N ALA A 44 7.98 -6.23 6.23
CA ALA A 44 8.45 -6.21 7.62
C ALA A 44 8.70 -7.64 8.15
N PHE A 45 7.78 -8.58 7.92
CA PHE A 45 7.97 -9.97 8.36
C PHE A 45 9.11 -10.69 7.63
N LEU A 46 9.30 -10.41 6.33
CA LEU A 46 10.38 -11.01 5.56
C LEU A 46 11.76 -10.49 5.98
N PHE A 47 11.85 -9.21 6.32
CA PHE A 47 13.11 -8.56 6.70
C PHE A 47 13.39 -8.55 8.21
N ALA A 48 12.41 -8.88 9.06
CA ALA A 48 12.56 -8.98 10.51
C ALA A 48 13.84 -9.72 10.97
N PRO A 49 14.13 -10.96 10.53
CA PRO A 49 15.31 -11.70 11.01
C PRO A 49 16.65 -11.10 10.57
N GLN A 50 16.66 -10.30 9.51
CA GLN A 50 17.87 -9.63 9.02
C GLN A 50 18.13 -8.32 9.77
N VAL A 51 17.08 -7.68 10.29
CA VAL A 51 17.14 -6.36 10.95
C VAL A 51 17.28 -6.50 12.48
N GLU A 52 16.78 -7.59 13.06
CA GLU A 52 16.90 -7.92 14.49
C GLU A 52 18.31 -7.75 15.07
N PRO A 53 19.39 -8.32 14.50
CA PRO A 53 20.73 -8.15 15.07
C PRO A 53 21.21 -6.70 15.04
N LEU A 54 20.80 -5.93 14.03
CA LEU A 54 21.18 -4.52 13.87
C LEU A 54 20.48 -3.61 14.89
N VAL A 55 19.24 -3.94 15.26
CA VAL A 55 18.46 -3.21 16.28
C VAL A 55 19.01 -3.49 17.68
N SER A 56 19.47 -4.71 17.94
CA SER A 56 20.05 -5.12 19.22
C SER A 56 21.36 -4.41 19.56
N GLU A 57 22.10 -3.91 18.56
CA GLU A 57 23.33 -3.14 18.77
C GLU A 57 23.07 -1.65 19.12
N LEU A 58 21.82 -1.17 19.07
CA LEU A 58 21.52 0.22 19.36
C LEU A 58 21.55 0.51 20.88
N PRO A 59 22.40 1.44 21.36
CA PRO A 59 22.63 1.67 22.79
C PRO A 59 21.44 2.26 23.55
N VAL A 60 20.43 2.76 22.83
CA VAL A 60 19.19 3.25 23.43
C VAL A 60 18.07 2.24 23.31
N VAL A 61 17.94 1.57 22.16
CA VAL A 61 16.82 0.65 21.88
C VAL A 61 17.10 -0.73 22.49
N GLY A 62 18.31 -1.26 22.34
CA GLY A 62 18.73 -2.54 22.90
C GLY A 62 18.59 -2.62 24.42
N LYS A 63 18.87 -1.53 25.16
CA LYS A 63 18.65 -1.50 26.62
C LYS A 63 17.17 -1.58 27.02
N PHE A 64 16.27 -0.93 26.27
CA PHE A 64 14.83 -1.02 26.53
C PHE A 64 14.25 -2.41 26.22
N LEU A 65 14.76 -3.07 25.17
CA LEU A 65 14.40 -4.45 24.85
C LEU A 65 15.02 -5.45 25.85
N ALA A 66 16.26 -5.25 26.28
CA ALA A 66 16.97 -6.12 27.23
C ALA A 66 16.44 -6.02 28.67
N ASP A 67 16.00 -4.84 29.11
CA ASP A 67 15.38 -4.66 30.44
C ASP A 67 13.98 -5.29 30.52
N SER A 68 13.39 -5.65 29.37
CA SER A 68 12.07 -6.29 29.27
C SER A 68 12.24 -7.81 29.09
N CYS A 69 12.48 -8.53 30.19
CA CYS A 69 12.65 -9.99 30.22
C CYS A 69 11.57 -10.77 29.42
N GLU A 70 10.35 -10.25 29.36
CA GLU A 70 9.22 -10.82 28.60
C GLU A 70 9.35 -10.65 27.07
N LEU A 71 9.97 -9.56 26.60
CA LEU A 71 10.15 -9.26 25.17
C LEU A 71 11.38 -9.95 24.56
N SER A 72 12.36 -10.33 25.39
CA SER A 72 13.52 -11.14 24.98
C SER A 72 13.18 -12.61 24.71
N ILE A 73 12.01 -13.09 25.13
CA ILE A 73 11.56 -14.49 24.93
C ILE A 73 10.68 -14.65 23.67
N ILE A 74 10.12 -13.55 23.14
CA ILE A 74 9.27 -13.55 21.94
C ILE A 74 10.11 -13.40 20.65
N GLY A 75 11.38 -13.00 20.78
CA GLY A 75 12.40 -13.09 19.72
C GLY A 75 12.97 -14.49 19.59
#